data_AF-A0AAD9XP88-F1
#
_entry.id   AF-A0AAD9XP88-F1
#
_cell.length_a   1.000
_cell.length_b   1.000
_cell.length_c   1.000
_cell.angle_alpha   90.00
_cell.angle_beta   90.00
_cell.angle_gamma   90.00
#
_symmetry.space_group_name_H-M   'P 1'
#
loop_
_entity.id
_entity.type
_entity.pdbx_description
1 polymer ?
#
loop_
_entity_poly.entity_id
_entity_poly.type
_entity_poly.pdbx_seq_one_letter_code
_entity_poly.pdbx_strand_id
1 'polypeptide(L)'
;MFNVNTDVDVSLSGQRVGFEIVIRITKGLVMSSSAQYLQAPISSHIAEALVVLHGIRFALNSGLLPFLVESDALNVVNLIRFGCSPDVDVGIVVRKILEVRNAFLDPLIFFASRKSNLVAHSLAKMVLSIEEDLFWLMSIPPYLELLVMGDALRSTWAIWEIQQKLLEAFLE
;
A
#
# COMPACT_ATOMS: atom_id res chain seq x y z
N MET A 1 -3.55 -2.42 -15.36
CA MET A 1 -3.02 -1.61 -14.25
C MET A 1 -3.39 -2.29 -12.95
N PHE A 2 -2.42 -2.48 -12.08
CA PHE A 2 -2.61 -3.07 -10.75
C PHE A 2 -2.76 -1.96 -9.71
N ASN A 3 -3.53 -2.23 -8.66
CA ASN A 3 -3.67 -1.37 -7.50
C ASN A 3 -3.02 -2.07 -6.30
N VAL A 4 -2.05 -1.40 -5.70
CA VAL A 4 -1.29 -1.86 -4.53
C VAL A 4 -1.85 -1.14 -3.32
N ASN A 5 -2.64 -1.83 -2.52
CA ASN A 5 -3.19 -1.30 -1.30
C ASN A 5 -2.29 -1.64 -0.13
N THR A 6 -1.91 -0.63 0.64
CA THR A 6 -1.02 -0.79 1.79
C THR A 6 -1.72 -0.34 3.05
N ASP A 7 -1.51 -1.04 4.16
CA ASP A 7 -1.90 -0.61 5.49
C ASP A 7 -0.91 -1.17 6.52
N VAL A 8 -0.92 -0.60 7.72
CA VAL A 8 -0.07 -1.02 8.82
C VAL A 8 -0.84 -1.03 10.13
N ASP A 9 -0.47 -1.94 11.01
CA ASP A 9 -0.88 -1.88 12.41
C ASP A 9 0.36 -1.93 13.31
N VAL A 10 0.29 -1.22 14.43
CA VAL A 10 1.36 -1.17 15.42
C VAL A 10 0.78 -1.64 16.73
N SER A 11 1.41 -2.66 17.31
CA SER A 11 1.01 -3.19 18.61
C SER A 11 0.96 -2.12 19.70
N LEU A 12 0.13 -2.35 20.73
CA LEU A 12 -0.01 -1.43 21.87
C LEU A 12 1.30 -1.18 22.62
N SER A 13 2.23 -2.15 22.60
CA SER A 13 3.56 -1.98 23.19
C SER A 13 4.49 -1.11 22.34
N GLY A 14 4.10 -0.81 21.09
CA GLY A 14 4.91 -0.11 20.10
C GLY A 14 6.12 -0.93 19.61
N GLN A 15 6.19 -2.23 19.92
CA GLN A 15 7.37 -3.06 19.63
C GLN A 15 7.22 -3.93 18.38
N ARG A 16 5.97 -4.15 17.95
CA ARG A 16 5.61 -4.98 16.80
C ARG A 16 4.82 -4.15 15.81
N VAL A 17 5.14 -4.37 14.54
CA VAL A 17 4.51 -3.74 13.40
C VAL A 17 4.08 -4.82 12.43
N GLY A 18 2.84 -4.74 11.97
CA GLY A 18 2.30 -5.59 10.92
C GLY A 18 2.07 -4.79 9.66
N PHE A 19 2.79 -5.12 8.61
CA PHE A 19 2.67 -4.52 7.29
C PHE A 19 1.77 -5.35 6.40
N GLU A 20 0.91 -4.67 5.66
CA GLU A 20 0.02 -5.33 4.71
C GLU A 20 0.06 -4.73 3.34
N ILE A 21 0.06 -5.63 2.37
CA ILE A 21 0.05 -5.27 0.97
C ILE A 21 -0.91 -6.19 0.25
N VAL A 22 -1.86 -5.61 -0.47
CA VAL A 22 -2.79 -6.33 -1.34
C VAL A 22 -2.70 -5.75 -2.73
N ILE A 23 -2.26 -6.56 -3.69
CA ILE A 23 -2.19 -6.20 -5.10
C ILE A 23 -3.41 -6.80 -5.81
N ARG A 24 -4.19 -5.94 -6.45
CA ARG A 24 -5.42 -6.31 -7.17
C ARG A 24 -5.46 -5.73 -8.58
N ILE A 25 -6.19 -6.38 -9.48
CA ILE A 25 -6.58 -5.76 -10.76
C ILE A 25 -7.80 -4.84 -10.58
N THR A 26 -8.04 -3.95 -11.54
CA THR A 26 -9.16 -2.99 -11.56
C THR A 26 -10.56 -3.60 -11.36
N LYS A 27 -10.71 -4.92 -11.58
CA LYS A 27 -11.97 -5.65 -11.34
C LYS A 27 -12.11 -6.20 -9.92
N GLY A 28 -11.19 -5.87 -9.01
CA GLY A 28 -11.21 -6.30 -7.61
C GLY A 28 -10.58 -7.67 -7.34
N LEU A 29 -10.15 -8.41 -8.38
CA LEU A 29 -9.49 -9.69 -8.20
C LEU A 29 -8.09 -9.50 -7.60
N VAL A 30 -7.82 -10.18 -6.48
CA VAL A 30 -6.51 -10.19 -5.83
C VAL A 30 -5.54 -11.02 -6.67
N MET A 31 -4.39 -10.42 -6.98
CA MET A 31 -3.30 -11.05 -7.73
C MET A 31 -2.20 -11.54 -6.81
N SER A 32 -1.93 -10.79 -5.74
CA SER A 32 -1.01 -11.20 -4.70
C SER A 32 -1.30 -10.41 -3.42
N SER A 33 -1.04 -11.00 -2.27
CA SER A 33 -1.06 -10.28 -1.00
C SER A 33 0.08 -10.74 -0.11
N SER A 34 0.47 -9.90 0.83
CA SER A 34 1.49 -10.23 1.83
C SER A 34 1.18 -9.58 3.16
N ALA A 35 1.44 -10.35 4.21
CA ALA A 35 1.31 -9.98 5.61
C ALA A 35 2.70 -10.14 6.23
N GLN A 36 3.38 -9.02 6.48
CA GLN A 36 4.79 -9.02 6.86
C GLN A 36 4.98 -8.43 8.26
N TYR A 37 5.82 -9.06 9.05
CA TYR A 37 6.03 -8.71 10.45
C TYR A 37 7.38 -8.02 10.67
N LEU A 38 7.39 -7.00 11.52
CA LEU A 38 8.61 -6.34 11.98
C LEU A 38 8.59 -6.13 13.49
N GLN A 39 9.59 -6.69 14.17
CA GLN A 39 9.90 -6.39 15.57
C GLN A 39 10.81 -5.17 15.64
N ALA A 40 10.23 -3.98 15.72
CA ALA A 40 10.98 -2.74 15.86
C ALA A 40 10.17 -1.68 16.61
N PRO A 41 10.82 -0.87 17.49
CA PRO A 41 10.18 0.23 18.18
C PRO A 41 10.06 1.46 17.28
N ILE A 42 9.22 1.38 16.23
CA ILE A 42 9.01 2.48 15.30
C ILE A 42 7.64 3.12 15.48
N SER A 43 7.56 4.42 15.18
CA SER A 43 6.29 5.13 15.22
C SER A 43 5.36 4.65 14.09
N SER A 44 4.04 4.80 14.30
CA SER A 44 3.07 4.56 13.23
C SER A 44 3.38 5.39 11.97
N HIS A 45 3.91 6.62 12.11
CA HIS A 45 4.29 7.43 10.94
C HIS A 45 5.43 6.81 10.11
N ILE A 46 6.46 6.27 10.76
CA ILE A 46 7.55 5.56 10.07
C ILE A 46 7.02 4.27 9.45
N ALA A 47 6.16 3.56 10.18
CA ALA A 47 5.57 2.30 9.76
C ALA A 47 4.71 2.47 8.49
N GLU A 48 3.90 3.54 8.42
CA GLU A 48 3.10 3.90 7.25
C GLU A 48 3.97 4.22 6.01
N ALA A 49 5.07 4.94 6.20
CA ALA A 49 6.02 5.17 5.10
C ALA A 49 6.70 3.87 4.66
N LEU A 50 7.05 2.99 5.61
CA LEU A 50 7.67 1.71 5.30
C LEU A 50 6.73 0.77 4.54
N VAL A 51 5.46 0.66 4.93
CA VAL A 51 4.53 -0.23 4.22
C VAL A 51 4.34 0.20 2.75
N VAL A 52 4.34 1.50 2.47
CA VAL A 52 4.33 2.02 1.08
C VAL A 52 5.58 1.58 0.31
N LEU A 53 6.77 1.72 0.91
CA LEU A 53 8.02 1.26 0.30
C LEU A 53 8.02 -0.25 0.04
N HIS A 54 7.55 -1.04 1.01
CA HIS A 54 7.40 -2.48 0.88
C HIS A 54 6.39 -2.84 -0.22
N GLY A 55 5.27 -2.10 -0.32
CA GLY A 55 4.26 -2.27 -1.37
C GLY A 55 4.82 -2.08 -2.78
N ILE A 56 5.60 -1.02 -2.98
CA ILE A 56 6.28 -0.76 -4.27
C ILE A 56 7.22 -1.92 -4.62
N ARG A 57 8.06 -2.34 -3.67
CA ARG A 57 9.01 -3.45 -3.87
C ARG A 57 8.28 -4.77 -4.15
N PHE A 58 7.20 -5.02 -3.45
CA PHE A 58 6.42 -6.24 -3.61
C PHE A 58 5.78 -6.33 -5.00
N ALA A 59 5.23 -5.23 -5.50
CA ALA A 59 4.68 -5.15 -6.86
C ALA A 59 5.77 -5.34 -7.94
N LEU A 60 6.94 -4.70 -7.75
CA LEU A 60 8.09 -4.87 -8.64
C LEU A 60 8.59 -6.32 -8.66
N ASN A 61 8.80 -6.92 -7.49
CA ASN A 61 9.28 -8.29 -7.36
C ASN A 61 8.28 -9.33 -7.90
N SER A 62 6.98 -9.02 -7.83
CA SER A 62 5.92 -9.86 -8.38
C SER A 62 5.77 -9.71 -9.91
N GLY A 63 6.48 -8.77 -10.54
CA GLY A 63 6.34 -8.46 -11.96
C GLY A 63 4.97 -7.87 -12.34
N LEU A 64 4.23 -7.34 -11.37
CA LEU A 64 2.87 -6.83 -11.57
C LEU A 64 2.92 -5.35 -11.94
N LEU A 65 3.23 -5.09 -13.21
CA LEU A 65 3.39 -3.75 -13.81
C LEU A 65 2.35 -3.49 -14.93
N PRO A 66 1.93 -2.25 -15.20
CA PRO A 66 2.12 -1.05 -14.37
C PRO A 66 1.18 -1.06 -13.16
N PHE A 67 1.56 -0.37 -12.08
CA PHE A 67 0.78 -0.28 -10.86
C PHE A 67 0.70 1.15 -10.29
N LEU A 68 -0.30 1.37 -9.44
CA LEU A 68 -0.42 2.50 -8.54
C LEU A 68 -0.47 2.00 -7.09
N VAL A 69 -0.15 2.87 -6.13
CA VAL A 69 -0.22 2.58 -4.69
C VAL A 69 -1.32 3.41 -4.03
N GLU A 70 -2.12 2.76 -3.20
CA GLU A 70 -3.16 3.38 -2.37
C GLU A 70 -2.85 3.13 -0.89
N SER A 71 -2.69 4.21 -0.13
CA SER A 71 -2.49 4.20 1.33
C SER A 71 -3.55 5.08 2.01
N ASP A 72 -3.98 4.74 3.22
CA ASP A 72 -4.86 5.59 4.03
C ASP A 72 -4.10 6.56 4.96
N ALA A 73 -2.77 6.60 4.86
CA ALA A 73 -1.92 7.59 5.51
C ALA A 73 -1.76 8.85 4.67
N LEU A 74 -2.77 9.73 4.67
CA LEU A 74 -2.76 10.99 3.91
C LEU A 74 -1.51 11.85 4.16
N ASN A 75 -1.02 11.87 5.41
CA ASN A 75 0.22 12.52 5.79
C ASN A 75 1.41 11.96 4.98
N VAL A 76 1.61 10.64 4.96
CA VAL A 76 2.70 9.98 4.23
C VAL A 76 2.58 10.20 2.73
N VAL A 77 1.36 10.08 2.17
CA VAL A 77 1.11 10.36 0.75
C VAL A 77 1.55 11.79 0.40
N ASN A 78 1.22 12.78 1.23
CA ASN A 78 1.63 14.16 1.02
C ASN A 78 3.15 14.34 1.13
N LEU A 79 3.81 13.73 2.11
CA LEU A 79 5.28 13.79 2.24
C LEU A 79 5.99 13.24 1.01
N ILE A 80 5.50 12.12 0.47
CA ILE A 80 6.03 11.52 -0.76
C ILE A 80 5.76 12.42 -1.97
N ARG A 81 4.56 13.01 -2.05
CA ARG A 81 4.18 13.91 -3.14
C ARG A 81 5.07 15.16 -3.19
N PHE A 82 5.33 15.79 -2.05
CA PHE A 82 6.18 16.98 -1.97
C PHE A 82 7.68 16.66 -1.87
N GLY A 83 8.01 15.40 -1.62
CA GLY A 83 9.37 14.90 -1.52
C GLY A 83 10.17 15.46 -0.33
N CYS A 84 9.49 15.90 0.72
CA CYS A 84 10.10 16.46 1.91
C CYS A 84 9.37 16.01 3.17
N SER A 85 10.12 15.91 4.28
CA SER A 85 9.57 15.61 5.60
C SER A 85 10.25 16.48 6.66
N PRO A 86 9.48 17.09 7.60
CA PRO A 86 10.05 17.79 8.73
C PRO A 86 10.64 16.82 9.77
N ASP A 87 10.19 15.57 9.76
CA ASP A 87 10.73 14.47 10.57
C ASP A 87 11.83 13.74 9.80
N VAL A 88 13.02 13.64 10.40
CA VAL A 88 14.22 13.06 9.77
C VAL A 88 14.04 11.57 9.51
N ASP A 89 13.45 10.83 10.44
CA ASP A 89 13.32 9.37 10.34
C ASP A 89 12.33 9.00 9.23
N VAL A 90 11.18 9.68 9.18
CA VAL A 90 10.22 9.52 8.07
C VAL A 90 10.83 10.01 6.75
N GLY A 91 11.61 11.10 6.78
CA GLY A 91 12.29 11.65 5.61
C GLY A 91 13.27 10.69 4.94
N ILE A 92 13.98 9.87 5.73
CA ILE A 92 14.85 8.81 5.22
C ILE A 92 14.05 7.79 4.41
N VAL A 93 12.87 7.38 4.90
CA VAL A 93 12.01 6.42 4.21
C VAL A 93 11.41 7.04 2.94
N VAL A 94 10.92 8.28 3.02
CA VAL A 94 10.41 9.03 1.87
C VAL A 94 11.46 9.14 0.77
N ARG A 95 12.71 9.46 1.12
CA ARG A 95 13.80 9.51 0.15
C ARG A 95 14.02 8.17 -0.55
N LYS A 96 14.00 7.05 0.19
CA LYS A 96 14.10 5.71 -0.41
C LYS A 96 12.94 5.40 -1.36
N ILE A 97 11.72 5.84 -1.02
CA ILE A 97 10.56 5.71 -1.90
C ILE A 97 10.80 6.45 -3.21
N LEU A 98 11.25 7.71 -3.14
CA LEU A 98 11.55 8.52 -4.34
C LEU A 98 12.66 7.92 -5.20
N GLU A 99 13.72 7.40 -4.58
CA GLU A 99 14.82 6.71 -5.28
C GLU A 99 14.30 5.49 -6.07
N VAL A 100 13.45 4.66 -5.47
CA VAL A 100 12.82 3.52 -6.15
C VAL A 100 11.85 4.00 -7.25
N ARG A 101 11.07 5.05 -6.98
CA ARG A 101 10.10 5.64 -7.94
C ARG A 101 10.80 6.11 -9.22
N ASN A 102 11.90 6.85 -9.06
CA ASN A 102 12.69 7.37 -10.16
C ASN A 102 13.41 6.27 -10.96
N ALA A 103 13.72 5.14 -10.32
CA ALA A 103 14.34 4.00 -10.99
C ALA A 103 13.33 3.15 -11.79
N PHE A 104 12.03 3.19 -11.46
CA PHE A 104 11.02 2.28 -12.01
C PHE A 104 9.71 2.97 -12.35
N LEU A 105 9.52 3.36 -13.62
CA LEU A 105 8.23 3.78 -14.25
C LEU A 105 7.34 4.77 -13.46
N ASP A 106 7.88 5.44 -12.45
CA ASP A 106 7.23 6.45 -11.62
C ASP A 106 5.81 6.09 -11.13
N PRO A 107 5.63 5.03 -10.29
CA PRO A 107 4.30 4.62 -9.84
C PRO A 107 3.60 5.75 -9.10
N LEU A 108 2.33 5.97 -9.45
CA LEU A 108 1.49 6.96 -8.79
C LEU A 108 1.11 6.47 -7.39
N ILE A 109 1.16 7.37 -6.42
CA ILE A 109 0.85 7.07 -5.01
C ILE A 109 -0.30 8.01 -4.59
N PHE A 110 -1.40 7.42 -4.11
CA PHE A 110 -2.63 8.14 -3.79
C PHE A 110 -3.12 7.82 -2.39
N PHE A 111 -3.89 8.76 -1.86
CA PHE A 111 -4.66 8.54 -0.64
C PHE A 111 -5.94 7.78 -0.98
N ALA A 112 -6.19 6.69 -0.26
CA ALA A 112 -7.46 5.99 -0.24
C ALA A 112 -8.04 6.07 1.17
N SER A 113 -9.35 6.32 1.30
CA SER A 113 -9.97 6.32 2.62
C SER A 113 -9.85 4.93 3.27
N ARG A 114 -9.74 4.86 4.59
CA ARG A 114 -9.75 3.57 5.31
C ARG A 114 -10.97 2.69 5.00
N LYS A 115 -12.11 3.29 4.65
CA LYS A 115 -13.33 2.59 4.23
C LYS A 115 -13.19 1.87 2.87
N SER A 116 -12.22 2.25 2.05
CA SER A 116 -11.88 1.59 0.78
C SER A 116 -10.63 0.70 0.88
N ASN A 117 -10.09 0.54 2.10
CA ASN A 117 -8.88 -0.21 2.39
C ASN A 117 -9.10 -1.25 3.50
N LEU A 118 -10.34 -1.76 3.65
CA LEU A 118 -10.70 -2.62 4.78
C LEU A 118 -10.00 -3.97 4.73
N VAL A 119 -9.64 -4.46 3.54
CA VAL A 119 -8.92 -5.71 3.38
C VAL A 119 -7.52 -5.60 3.97
N ALA A 120 -6.72 -4.62 3.52
CA ALA A 120 -5.38 -4.37 4.06
C ALA A 120 -5.45 -4.09 5.57
N HIS A 121 -6.44 -3.32 6.00
CA HIS A 121 -6.64 -3.04 7.42
C HIS A 121 -6.90 -4.26 8.29
N SER A 122 -7.74 -5.17 7.82
CA SER A 122 -8.10 -6.37 8.58
C SER A 122 -6.95 -7.37 8.62
N LEU A 123 -6.14 -7.41 7.57
CA LEU A 123 -4.95 -8.26 7.51
C LEU A 123 -3.87 -7.73 8.48
N ALA A 124 -3.72 -6.40 8.62
CA ALA A 124 -2.63 -5.79 9.40
C ALA A 124 -2.75 -6.11 10.89
N LYS A 125 -4.00 -6.12 11.36
CA LYS A 125 -4.36 -6.58 12.70
C LYS A 125 -4.01 -8.04 12.95
N MET A 126 -4.18 -8.90 11.94
CA MET A 126 -3.83 -10.31 12.04
C MET A 126 -2.32 -10.48 12.24
N VAL A 127 -1.49 -9.70 11.55
CA VAL A 127 -0.03 -9.85 11.58
C VAL A 127 0.56 -9.64 12.97
N LEU A 128 -0.07 -8.82 13.81
CA LEU A 128 0.43 -8.63 15.18
C LEU A 128 0.45 -9.95 16.00
N SER A 129 -0.24 -10.99 15.53
CA SER A 129 -0.30 -12.32 16.14
C SER A 129 0.57 -13.40 15.47
N ILE A 130 1.26 -13.08 14.36
CA ILE A 130 2.16 -14.02 13.66
C ILE A 130 3.63 -13.64 13.90
N GLU A 131 4.54 -14.56 13.62
CA GLU A 131 5.98 -14.35 13.79
C GLU A 131 6.79 -14.58 12.50
N GLU A 132 6.09 -14.83 11.39
CA GLU A 132 6.69 -15.09 10.07
C GLU A 132 5.94 -14.30 8.99
N ASP A 133 6.66 -13.89 7.95
CA ASP A 133 6.06 -13.23 6.79
C ASP A 133 5.25 -14.25 5.98
N LEU A 134 4.03 -13.87 5.62
CA LEU A 134 3.14 -14.69 4.81
C LEU A 134 2.91 -14.02 3.45
N PHE A 135 2.97 -14.84 2.40
CA PHE A 135 2.77 -14.40 1.03
C PHE A 135 1.75 -15.30 0.34
N TRP A 136 0.82 -14.67 -0.36
CA TRP A 136 -0.23 -15.36 -1.11
C TRP A 136 -0.18 -14.95 -2.57
N LEU A 137 -0.25 -15.96 -3.44
CA LEU A 137 -0.39 -15.78 -4.88
C LEU A 137 -1.86 -16.00 -5.26
N MET A 138 -2.45 -15.06 -5.99
CA MET A 138 -3.83 -15.12 -6.48
C MET A 138 -4.86 -15.44 -5.38
N SER A 139 -4.56 -15.10 -4.12
CA SER A 139 -5.37 -15.46 -2.96
C SER A 139 -5.13 -14.50 -1.80
N ILE A 140 -5.97 -14.61 -0.78
CA ILE A 140 -5.94 -13.90 0.49
C ILE A 140 -6.54 -14.83 1.56
N PRO A 141 -6.32 -14.64 2.88
CA PRO A 141 -7.00 -15.47 3.86
C PRO A 141 -8.54 -15.52 3.67
N PRO A 142 -9.17 -16.71 3.67
CA PRO A 142 -10.57 -16.89 3.28
C PRO A 142 -11.57 -15.99 4.02
N TYR A 143 -11.30 -15.68 5.29
CA TYR A 143 -12.17 -14.82 6.10
C TYR A 143 -12.20 -13.35 5.63
N LEU A 144 -11.30 -12.94 4.73
CA LEU A 144 -11.23 -11.60 4.14
C LEU A 144 -11.86 -11.52 2.75
N GLU A 145 -12.25 -12.63 2.12
CA GLU A 145 -12.80 -12.64 0.75
C GLU A 145 -14.03 -11.73 0.60
N LEU A 146 -14.89 -11.67 1.61
CA LEU A 146 -16.07 -10.80 1.62
C LEU A 146 -15.71 -9.30 1.62
N LEU A 147 -14.59 -8.93 2.23
CA LEU A 147 -14.13 -7.54 2.26
C LEU A 147 -13.54 -7.10 0.91
N VAL A 148 -12.96 -8.04 0.14
CA VAL A 148 -12.40 -7.78 -1.19
C VAL A 148 -13.46 -7.21 -2.12
N MET A 149 -14.67 -7.80 -2.13
CA MET A 149 -15.77 -7.29 -2.95
C MET A 149 -16.21 -5.88 -2.54
N GLY A 150 -16.20 -5.58 -1.24
CA GLY A 150 -16.58 -4.28 -0.70
C GLY A 150 -15.60 -3.16 -1.04
N ASP A 151 -14.30 -3.43 -0.96
CA ASP A 151 -13.25 -2.46 -1.33
C ASP A 151 -13.24 -2.19 -2.84
N ALA A 152 -13.40 -3.23 -3.67
CA ALA A 152 -13.38 -3.12 -5.13
C ALA A 152 -14.42 -2.14 -5.69
N LEU A 153 -15.62 -2.09 -5.10
CA LEU A 153 -16.69 -1.17 -5.50
C LEU A 153 -16.41 0.30 -5.12
N ARG A 154 -15.48 0.55 -4.19
CA ARG A 154 -15.19 1.90 -3.66
C ARG A 154 -13.96 2.53 -4.33
N SER A 155 -13.02 1.72 -4.82
CA SER A 155 -11.83 2.20 -5.56
C SER A 155 -12.09 2.55 -7.04
N THR A 156 -13.19 2.08 -7.63
CA THR A 156 -13.50 2.24 -9.07
C THR A 156 -13.69 3.69 -9.52
N TRP A 157 -14.20 4.58 -8.65
CA TRP A 157 -14.39 6.00 -8.98
C TRP A 157 -13.06 6.75 -9.13
N ALA A 158 -12.12 6.52 -8.22
CA ALA A 158 -10.80 7.16 -8.27
C ALA A 158 -9.99 6.68 -9.47
N ILE A 159 -10.07 5.38 -9.80
CA ILE A 159 -9.38 4.82 -10.96
C ILE A 159 -9.95 5.37 -12.27
N TRP A 160 -11.27 5.54 -12.38
CA TRP A 160 -11.88 6.15 -13.56
C TRP A 160 -11.41 7.60 -13.75
N GLU A 161 -11.37 8.40 -12.67
CA GLU A 161 -10.91 9.80 -12.73
C GLU A 161 -9.42 9.92 -13.09
N ILE A 162 -8.59 9.00 -12.59
CA ILE A 162 -7.16 8.92 -12.95
C ILE A 162 -6.99 8.49 -14.41
N GLN A 163 -7.76 7.52 -14.89
CA GLN A 163 -7.73 7.11 -16.29
C GLN A 163 -8.16 8.25 -17.22
N GLN A 164 -9.14 9.06 -16.84
CA GLN A 164 -9.52 10.25 -17.59
C GLN A 164 -8.39 11.28 -17.62
N LYS A 165 -7.80 11.62 -16.46
CA LYS A 165 -6.67 12.59 -16.40
C LYS A 165 -5.44 12.13 -17.17
N LEU A 166 -5.13 10.83 -17.14
CA LEU A 166 -4.05 10.27 -17.95
C LEU A 166 -4.40 10.32 -19.44
N LEU A 167 -5.63 9.99 -19.82
CA LEU A 167 -6.08 10.08 -21.22
C LEU A 167 -6.03 11.51 -21.75
N GLU A 168 -6.45 12.50 -20.94
CA GLU A 168 -6.36 13.93 -21.25
C GLU A 168 -4.90 14.38 -21.42
N ALA A 169 -4.00 13.99 -20.52
CA ALA A 169 -2.57 14.34 -20.60
C ALA A 169 -1.83 13.67 -21.77
N PHE A 170 -2.38 12.58 -22.35
CA PHE A 170 -1.83 11.94 -23.55
C PHE A 170 -2.36 12.55 -24.85
N LEU A 171 -3.40 13.38 -24.80
CA LEU A 171 -4.05 14.01 -25.95
C LEU A 171 -3.67 15.50 -26.13
N GLU A 172 -2.89 16.07 -25.20
CA GLU A 172 -2.22 17.37 -25.30
C GLU A 172 -0.75 17.23 -25.75
#